data_AF-A0A7Y1UMN1-F1
#
_entry.id   AF-A0A7Y1UMN1-F1
#
_cell.length_a   1.000
_cell.length_b   1.000
_cell.length_c   1.000
_cell.angle_alpha   90.00
_cell.angle_beta   90.00
_cell.angle_gamma   90.00
#
_symmetry.space_group_name_H-M   'P 1'
#
loop_
_entity.id
_entity.type
_entity.pdbx_description
1 polymer ?
#
loop_
_entity_poly.entity_id
_entity_poly.type
_entity_poly.pdbx_seq_one_letter_code
_entity_poly.pdbx_strand_id
1 'polypeptide(L)'
;IGVAQASPVPPVGEGSLGLSGSGGVAGELTWTRFSGAYTPGTANEGQAFTLPAGPQGIALDNISVTLLSEPDNDGDDIPDSTDPDDDNDGLPDTAEATIGTDPFIADTDGNGTPDGAEDFDGDGQSNFAELVVFLTDPLDFRSRFSITAVPDPADSSALTVTFPTLSGRTYTAQRTHDLLNWTNLTDLPGDGGPAALDLPGDPAEAVNIFRVSVSIP
;
A
#
# COMPACT_ATOMS: atom_id res chain seq x y z
N ILE A 1 -4.23 -29.06 -44.69
CA ILE A 1 -5.59 -28.57 -44.36
C ILE A 1 -5.44 -27.10 -44.02
N GLY A 2 -5.90 -26.22 -44.91
CA GLY A 2 -5.73 -24.77 -44.74
C GLY A 2 -6.76 -24.23 -43.76
N VAL A 3 -6.33 -23.30 -42.90
CA VAL A 3 -7.23 -22.49 -42.08
C VAL A 3 -7.76 -21.38 -43.00
N ALA A 4 -9.05 -21.44 -43.35
CA ALA A 4 -9.72 -20.33 -44.01
C ALA A 4 -10.40 -19.50 -42.93
N GLN A 5 -10.00 -18.23 -42.80
CA GLN A 5 -10.71 -17.25 -42.00
C GLN A 5 -12.11 -17.07 -42.59
N ALA A 6 -13.16 -17.29 -41.80
CA ALA A 6 -14.52 -17.03 -42.24
C ALA A 6 -14.67 -15.53 -42.58
N SER A 7 -15.39 -15.22 -43.66
CA SER A 7 -15.77 -13.86 -44.01
C SER A 7 -17.31 -13.76 -43.91
N PRO A 8 -17.86 -12.93 -43.01
CA PRO A 8 -17.17 -12.07 -42.02
C PRO A 8 -16.79 -12.80 -40.71
N VAL A 9 -15.77 -12.28 -40.03
CA VAL A 9 -15.41 -12.66 -38.64
C VAL A 9 -16.46 -12.06 -37.69
N PRO A 10 -17.03 -12.82 -36.73
CA PRO A 10 -17.98 -12.27 -35.77
C PRO A 10 -17.35 -11.20 -34.85
N PRO A 11 -18.11 -10.18 -34.42
CA PRO A 11 -17.69 -9.29 -33.35
C PRO A 11 -17.43 -10.07 -32.04
N VAL A 12 -16.53 -9.54 -31.21
CA VAL A 12 -16.20 -10.10 -29.89
C VAL A 12 -17.47 -10.22 -29.03
N GLY A 13 -17.69 -11.38 -28.41
CA GLY A 13 -18.79 -11.63 -27.45
C GLY A 13 -20.10 -12.15 -28.05
N GLU A 14 -20.17 -12.39 -29.36
CA GLU A 14 -21.43 -12.72 -30.05
C GLU A 14 -21.66 -14.24 -30.34
N GLY A 15 -20.77 -15.12 -29.87
CA GLY A 15 -20.94 -16.59 -29.91
C GLY A 15 -19.74 -17.37 -30.45
N SER A 16 -19.77 -18.70 -30.35
CA SER A 16 -18.74 -19.60 -30.89
C SER A 16 -19.12 -20.15 -32.28
N LEU A 17 -18.13 -20.34 -33.15
CA LEU A 17 -18.31 -21.02 -34.44
C LEU A 17 -18.11 -22.53 -34.31
N GLY A 18 -19.10 -23.31 -34.74
CA GLY A 18 -18.98 -24.77 -34.81
C GLY A 18 -19.23 -25.29 -36.22
N LEU A 19 -18.70 -26.47 -36.54
CA LEU A 19 -18.85 -27.11 -37.83
C LEU A 19 -19.99 -28.15 -37.75
N SER A 20 -21.04 -28.04 -38.58
CA SER A 20 -22.15 -29.00 -38.61
C SER A 20 -22.28 -29.66 -39.99
N GLY A 21 -22.60 -30.95 -40.03
CA GLY A 21 -22.77 -31.74 -41.26
C GLY A 21 -22.94 -33.23 -40.96
N SER A 22 -23.47 -34.01 -41.91
CA SER A 22 -23.80 -35.44 -41.70
C SER A 22 -22.56 -36.35 -41.55
N GLY A 23 -21.35 -35.80 -41.74
CA GLY A 23 -20.07 -36.51 -41.60
C GLY A 23 -19.79 -37.54 -42.69
N GLY A 24 -20.66 -37.68 -43.70
CA GLY A 24 -20.56 -38.73 -44.72
C GLY A 24 -19.77 -38.39 -45.99
N VAL A 25 -19.50 -37.11 -46.26
CA VAL A 25 -18.82 -36.68 -47.50
C VAL A 25 -17.95 -35.42 -47.27
N ALA A 26 -16.76 -35.40 -47.86
CA ALA A 26 -15.87 -34.24 -47.84
C ALA A 26 -16.51 -33.10 -48.66
N GLY A 27 -16.97 -32.05 -47.98
CA GLY A 27 -17.64 -30.90 -48.59
C GLY A 27 -19.01 -30.56 -48.00
N GLU A 28 -19.57 -31.41 -47.13
CA GLU A 28 -20.90 -31.23 -46.53
C GLU A 28 -20.85 -30.61 -45.12
N LEU A 29 -19.79 -29.85 -44.82
CA LEU A 29 -19.58 -29.21 -43.53
C LEU A 29 -19.93 -27.72 -43.63
N THR A 30 -21.00 -27.32 -42.96
CA THR A 30 -21.47 -25.94 -42.85
C THR A 30 -21.12 -25.37 -41.48
N TRP A 31 -20.40 -24.25 -41.45
CA TRP A 31 -20.20 -23.49 -40.23
C TRP A 31 -21.52 -22.95 -39.72
N THR A 32 -21.87 -23.27 -38.47
CA THR A 32 -23.12 -22.88 -37.81
C THR A 32 -22.81 -22.10 -36.54
N ARG A 33 -23.55 -21.01 -36.32
CA ARG A 33 -23.47 -20.18 -35.11
C ARG A 33 -24.29 -20.83 -34.01
N PHE A 34 -23.70 -21.03 -32.84
CA PHE A 34 -24.43 -21.43 -31.63
C PHE A 34 -24.59 -20.18 -30.73
N SER A 35 -25.81 -19.88 -30.31
CA SER A 35 -26.11 -18.81 -29.35
C SER A 35 -26.76 -19.39 -28.09
N GLY A 36 -26.21 -19.05 -26.92
CA GLY A 36 -26.71 -19.46 -25.61
C GLY A 36 -26.17 -18.54 -24.51
N ALA A 37 -26.86 -18.48 -23.37
CA ALA A 37 -26.40 -17.75 -22.19
C ALA A 37 -25.33 -18.58 -21.45
N TYR A 38 -24.17 -17.99 -21.18
CA TYR A 38 -23.07 -18.64 -20.48
C TYR A 38 -23.17 -18.39 -18.97
N THR A 39 -22.90 -19.41 -18.16
CA THR A 39 -22.79 -19.29 -16.70
C THR A 39 -21.31 -19.20 -16.32
N PRO A 40 -20.86 -18.15 -15.62
CA PRO A 40 -19.51 -18.10 -15.08
C PRO A 40 -19.24 -19.29 -14.15
N GLY A 41 -18.04 -19.88 -14.23
CA GLY A 41 -17.58 -20.92 -13.33
C GLY A 41 -16.06 -20.84 -13.14
N THR A 42 -15.57 -21.24 -11.96
CA THR A 42 -14.14 -21.32 -11.64
C THR A 42 -13.50 -22.54 -12.32
N ALA A 43 -12.31 -22.38 -12.89
CA ALA A 43 -11.52 -23.50 -13.40
C ALA A 43 -10.78 -24.18 -12.24
N ASN A 44 -10.92 -25.50 -12.10
CA ASN A 44 -10.18 -26.28 -11.10
C ASN A 44 -8.92 -26.91 -11.73
N GLU A 45 -7.85 -26.99 -10.95
CA GLU A 45 -6.60 -27.64 -11.37
C GLU A 45 -6.86 -29.12 -11.73
N GLY A 46 -6.41 -29.56 -12.91
CA GLY A 46 -6.57 -30.96 -13.36
C GLY A 46 -7.93 -31.33 -14.00
N GLN A 47 -8.80 -30.36 -14.29
CA GLN A 47 -10.09 -30.64 -14.92
C GLN A 47 -9.94 -31.04 -16.40
N ALA A 48 -9.95 -32.35 -16.68
CA ALA A 48 -9.93 -32.89 -18.04
C ALA A 48 -11.36 -33.00 -18.60
N PHE A 49 -11.64 -32.30 -19.72
CA PHE A 49 -12.85 -32.53 -20.50
C PHE A 49 -12.74 -33.87 -21.24
N THR A 50 -13.35 -34.93 -20.69
CA THR A 50 -13.39 -36.23 -21.36
C THR A 50 -14.56 -36.25 -22.34
N LEU A 51 -14.27 -36.37 -23.63
CA LEU A 51 -15.29 -36.40 -24.68
C LEU A 51 -15.72 -37.83 -24.99
N PRO A 52 -17.01 -38.07 -25.33
CA PRO A 52 -17.43 -39.37 -25.82
C PRO A 52 -16.72 -39.69 -27.14
N ALA A 53 -16.15 -40.89 -27.25
CA ALA A 53 -15.49 -41.33 -28.46
C ALA A 53 -16.50 -41.46 -29.62
N GLY A 54 -16.55 -40.46 -30.49
CA GLY A 54 -17.30 -40.45 -31.75
C GLY A 54 -16.56 -39.57 -32.77
N PRO A 55 -16.81 -39.72 -34.09
CA PRO A 55 -16.10 -38.97 -35.11
C PRO A 55 -16.63 -37.53 -35.11
N GLN A 56 -16.05 -36.66 -34.29
CA GLN A 56 -16.48 -35.27 -34.14
C GLN A 56 -15.26 -34.38 -33.99
N GLY A 57 -15.12 -33.44 -34.93
CA GLY A 57 -14.13 -32.37 -34.88
C GLY A 57 -14.53 -31.32 -33.85
N ILE A 58 -13.61 -31.00 -32.95
CA ILE A 58 -13.77 -29.95 -31.95
C ILE A 58 -13.18 -28.67 -32.52
N ALA A 59 -13.89 -27.56 -32.42
CA ALA A 59 -13.32 -26.23 -32.52
C ALA A 59 -13.38 -25.59 -31.12
N LEU A 60 -12.21 -25.16 -30.62
CA LEU A 60 -12.10 -24.29 -29.46
C LEU A 60 -11.92 -22.87 -29.99
N ASP A 61 -12.84 -21.98 -29.63
CA ASP A 61 -12.79 -20.57 -30.00
C ASP A 61 -12.85 -19.75 -28.70
N ASN A 62 -11.92 -18.81 -28.56
CA ASN A 62 -11.85 -17.84 -27.46
C ASN A 62 -11.64 -18.42 -26.04
N ILE A 63 -10.59 -19.23 -25.84
CA ILE A 63 -10.06 -19.48 -24.48
C ILE A 63 -9.36 -18.21 -24.02
N SER A 64 -10.02 -17.43 -23.16
CA SER A 64 -9.39 -16.33 -22.43
C SER A 64 -8.91 -16.87 -21.08
N VAL A 65 -7.60 -16.95 -20.90
CA VAL A 65 -6.98 -17.11 -19.57
C VAL A 65 -6.79 -15.70 -19.04
N THR A 66 -7.71 -15.25 -18.19
CA THR A 66 -7.52 -14.01 -17.44
C THR A 66 -6.71 -14.38 -16.21
N LEU A 67 -5.53 -13.77 -16.04
CA LEU A 67 -4.86 -13.77 -14.75
C LEU A 67 -5.87 -13.16 -13.77
N LEU A 68 -6.34 -13.95 -12.81
CA LEU A 68 -6.95 -13.39 -11.62
C LEU A 68 -5.91 -12.43 -11.05
N SER A 69 -6.33 -11.23 -10.68
CA SER A 69 -5.48 -10.13 -10.20
C SER A 69 -4.28 -10.65 -9.40
N GLU A 70 -3.13 -10.01 -9.58
CA GLU A 70 -2.01 -10.19 -8.65
C GLU A 70 -2.53 -10.06 -7.20
N PRO A 71 -1.97 -10.80 -6.22
CA PRO A 71 -2.30 -10.64 -4.81
C PRO A 71 -2.29 -9.15 -4.41
N ASP A 72 -3.27 -8.79 -3.60
CA ASP A 72 -3.60 -7.44 -3.14
C ASP A 72 -4.25 -7.65 -1.77
N ASN A 73 -3.43 -7.67 -0.72
CA ASN A 73 -3.79 -8.15 0.61
C ASN A 73 -4.67 -7.15 1.38
N ASP A 74 -4.51 -5.86 1.11
CA ASP A 74 -5.25 -4.77 1.74
C ASP A 74 -6.40 -4.21 0.87
N GLY A 75 -6.40 -4.52 -0.42
CA GLY A 75 -7.43 -4.11 -1.37
C GLY A 75 -7.31 -2.66 -1.84
N ASP A 76 -6.10 -2.08 -1.85
CA ASP A 76 -5.87 -0.68 -2.24
C ASP A 76 -5.64 -0.45 -3.75
N ASP A 77 -5.78 -1.53 -4.55
CA ASP A 77 -5.51 -1.62 -5.98
C ASP A 77 -3.99 -1.57 -6.36
N ILE A 78 -3.08 -1.72 -5.39
CA ILE A 78 -1.64 -1.94 -5.59
C ILE A 78 -1.35 -3.43 -5.34
N PRO A 79 -0.72 -4.15 -6.28
CA PRO A 79 -0.34 -5.53 -6.04
C PRO A 79 0.76 -5.69 -4.99
N ASP A 80 0.68 -6.70 -4.12
CA ASP A 80 1.66 -7.01 -3.05
C ASP A 80 3.12 -7.03 -3.57
N SER A 81 3.31 -7.49 -4.82
CA SER A 81 4.64 -7.52 -5.45
C SER A 81 5.30 -6.14 -5.65
N THR A 82 4.53 -5.08 -5.51
CA THR A 82 4.90 -3.68 -5.75
C THR A 82 4.38 -2.73 -4.67
N ASP A 83 3.59 -3.22 -3.73
CA ASP A 83 3.17 -2.48 -2.55
C ASP A 83 4.35 -2.42 -1.56
N PRO A 84 4.66 -1.25 -1.00
CA PRO A 84 5.62 -1.17 0.11
C PRO A 84 5.04 -1.48 1.51
N ASP A 85 3.72 -1.62 1.66
CA ASP A 85 2.98 -1.82 2.92
C ASP A 85 1.77 -2.72 2.63
N ASP A 86 2.01 -4.03 2.52
CA ASP A 86 1.07 -5.06 2.03
C ASP A 86 -0.25 -5.17 2.84
N ASP A 87 -0.32 -4.62 4.06
CA ASP A 87 -1.52 -4.65 4.90
C ASP A 87 -2.02 -3.27 5.35
N ASN A 88 -1.33 -2.20 4.93
CA ASN A 88 -1.67 -0.80 5.11
C ASN A 88 -1.88 -0.39 6.58
N ASP A 89 -1.09 -0.97 7.48
CA ASP A 89 -1.09 -0.67 8.90
C ASP A 89 -0.23 0.55 9.27
N GLY A 90 0.55 1.01 8.28
CA GLY A 90 1.45 2.15 8.35
C GLY A 90 2.92 1.78 8.48
N LEU A 91 3.29 0.51 8.67
CA LEU A 91 4.65 0.04 8.77
C LEU A 91 5.06 -0.72 7.49
N PRO A 92 6.07 -0.25 6.73
CA PRO A 92 6.45 -0.93 5.48
C PRO A 92 6.95 -2.36 5.71
N ASP A 93 6.73 -3.29 4.76
CA ASP A 93 7.06 -4.73 4.93
C ASP A 93 8.54 -4.96 5.34
N THR A 94 9.42 -4.09 4.84
CA THR A 94 10.86 -4.14 5.15
C THR A 94 11.17 -3.78 6.61
N ALA A 95 10.38 -2.87 7.20
CA ALA A 95 10.47 -2.48 8.60
C ALA A 95 9.86 -3.57 9.49
N GLU A 96 8.73 -4.14 9.10
CA GLU A 96 8.08 -5.26 9.78
C GLU A 96 8.99 -6.49 9.89
N ALA A 97 9.65 -6.86 8.79
CA ALA A 97 10.64 -7.93 8.78
C ALA A 97 11.81 -7.69 9.77
N THR A 98 12.07 -6.44 10.14
CA THR A 98 13.14 -6.06 11.08
C THR A 98 12.71 -6.25 12.54
N ILE A 99 11.43 -6.02 12.86
CA ILE A 99 10.88 -6.17 14.22
C ILE A 99 10.15 -7.49 14.45
N GLY A 100 9.91 -8.25 13.38
CA GLY A 100 9.34 -9.60 13.42
C GLY A 100 7.80 -9.63 13.40
N THR A 101 7.16 -8.58 12.87
CA THR A 101 5.74 -8.57 12.52
C THR A 101 5.52 -9.22 11.15
N ASP A 102 4.27 -9.57 10.83
CA ASP A 102 3.87 -10.25 9.59
C ASP A 102 3.33 -9.24 8.59
N PRO A 103 3.99 -9.03 7.43
CA PRO A 103 3.62 -7.96 6.50
C PRO A 103 2.27 -8.11 5.81
N PHE A 104 1.60 -9.24 6.02
CA PHE A 104 0.26 -9.46 5.49
C PHE A 104 -0.83 -9.34 6.57
N ILE A 105 -0.47 -8.96 7.81
CA ILE A 105 -1.39 -8.90 8.95
C ILE A 105 -1.18 -7.61 9.74
N ALA A 106 -2.07 -6.64 9.50
CA ALA A 106 -1.99 -5.30 10.09
C ALA A 106 -1.94 -5.23 11.62
N ASP A 107 -2.22 -6.32 12.32
CA ASP A 107 -2.14 -6.48 13.78
C ASP A 107 -1.68 -7.92 14.04
N THR A 108 -0.36 -8.14 13.98
CA THR A 108 0.26 -9.48 14.00
C THR A 108 -0.11 -10.26 15.25
N ASP A 109 -0.23 -9.60 16.40
CA ASP A 109 -0.52 -10.26 17.68
C ASP A 109 -2.02 -10.31 18.04
N GLY A 110 -2.85 -9.57 17.31
CA GLY A 110 -4.30 -9.53 17.43
C GLY A 110 -4.79 -8.81 18.68
N ASN A 111 -4.02 -7.87 19.23
CA ASN A 111 -4.39 -7.14 20.45
C ASN A 111 -5.34 -5.95 20.21
N GLY A 112 -5.58 -5.60 18.94
CA GLY A 112 -6.45 -4.51 18.49
C GLY A 112 -5.70 -3.20 18.20
N THR A 113 -4.38 -3.20 18.22
CA THR A 113 -3.51 -2.07 17.83
C THR A 113 -2.73 -2.50 16.59
N PRO A 114 -2.76 -1.73 15.49
CA PRO A 114 -1.97 -2.08 14.33
C PRO A 114 -0.46 -2.02 14.61
N ASP A 115 0.35 -2.88 13.99
CA ASP A 115 1.79 -3.01 14.27
C ASP A 115 2.54 -1.69 14.12
N GLY A 116 2.22 -0.87 13.11
CA GLY A 116 2.78 0.48 12.94
C GLY A 116 2.43 1.47 14.06
N ALA A 117 1.30 1.27 14.73
CA ALA A 117 0.81 2.09 15.84
C ALA A 117 1.24 1.57 17.23
N GLU A 118 1.78 0.36 17.31
CA GLU A 118 2.28 -0.21 18.56
C GLU A 118 3.53 0.51 19.09
N ASP A 119 3.78 0.37 20.39
CA ASP A 119 4.95 0.90 21.12
C ASP A 119 5.64 -0.31 21.79
N PHE A 120 6.52 -0.97 21.05
CA PHE A 120 7.10 -2.26 21.42
C PHE A 120 7.92 -2.21 22.72
N ASP A 121 8.62 -1.12 22.96
CA ASP A 121 9.49 -0.96 24.14
C ASP A 121 8.90 -0.10 25.26
N GLY A 122 7.76 0.55 25.02
CA GLY A 122 6.98 1.28 26.01
C GLY A 122 7.53 2.67 26.32
N ASP A 123 8.26 3.29 25.40
CA ASP A 123 8.85 4.63 25.58
C ASP A 123 7.93 5.80 25.18
N GLY A 124 6.77 5.49 24.61
CA GLY A 124 5.75 6.42 24.15
C GLY A 124 5.87 6.84 22.68
N GLN A 125 6.73 6.20 21.88
CA GLN A 125 6.78 6.35 20.43
C GLN A 125 6.23 5.10 19.76
N SER A 126 5.58 5.26 18.60
CA SER A 126 5.10 4.09 17.85
C SER A 126 6.20 3.51 16.95
N ASN A 127 6.10 2.24 16.59
CA ASN A 127 6.99 1.56 15.66
C ASN A 127 7.18 2.34 14.35
N PHE A 128 6.10 2.91 13.81
CA PHE A 128 6.18 3.82 12.66
C PHE A 128 7.02 5.07 12.94
N ALA A 129 6.80 5.73 14.08
CA ALA A 129 7.57 6.91 14.44
C ALA A 129 9.06 6.58 14.54
N GLU A 130 9.40 5.42 15.09
CA GLU A 130 10.78 5.02 15.30
C GLU A 130 11.48 4.55 14.04
N LEU A 131 10.88 3.62 13.30
CA LEU A 131 11.50 3.04 12.10
C LEU A 131 11.38 3.94 10.87
N VAL A 132 10.31 4.71 10.77
CA VAL A 132 10.01 5.51 9.57
C VAL A 132 10.25 7.00 9.78
N VAL A 133 10.10 7.54 10.99
CA VAL A 133 10.24 9.00 11.23
C VAL A 133 11.56 9.39 11.91
N PHE A 134 12.03 8.63 12.89
CA PHE A 134 13.16 9.03 13.75
C PHE A 134 14.39 8.13 13.65
N LEU A 135 14.29 7.03 12.90
CA LEU A 135 15.35 6.03 12.73
C LEU A 135 15.95 5.61 14.08
N THR A 136 15.08 5.42 15.07
CA THR A 136 15.42 4.88 16.39
C THR A 136 15.15 3.37 16.43
N ASP A 137 15.71 2.70 17.42
CA ASP A 137 15.52 1.27 17.67
C ASP A 137 14.25 1.03 18.53
N PRO A 138 13.17 0.46 17.95
CA PRO A 138 11.90 0.23 18.66
C PRO A 138 11.95 -0.92 19.68
N LEU A 139 13.11 -1.55 19.84
CA LEU A 139 13.35 -2.60 20.83
C LEU A 139 14.21 -2.10 22.02
N ASP A 140 14.57 -0.82 22.05
CA ASP A 140 15.35 -0.20 23.12
C ASP A 140 14.77 1.15 23.54
N PHE A 141 14.04 1.17 24.66
CA PHE A 141 13.35 2.35 25.22
C PHE A 141 14.25 3.59 25.47
N ARG A 142 15.57 3.44 25.37
CA ARG A 142 16.55 4.53 25.47
C ARG A 142 16.86 5.18 24.13
N SER A 143 16.69 4.45 23.05
CA SER A 143 16.84 4.93 21.68
C SER A 143 15.57 5.67 21.30
N ARG A 144 15.49 6.96 21.60
CA ARG A 144 14.26 7.72 21.38
C ARG A 144 14.45 9.11 20.85
N PHE A 145 13.51 9.57 20.04
CA PHE A 145 13.48 10.98 19.68
C PHE A 145 13.04 11.79 20.91
N SER A 146 13.84 12.78 21.27
CA SER A 146 13.55 13.62 22.42
C SER A 146 13.80 15.09 22.12
N ILE A 147 12.86 15.90 22.58
CA ILE A 147 12.95 17.35 22.53
C ILE A 147 13.22 17.85 23.95
N THR A 148 14.24 18.68 24.10
CA THR A 148 14.49 19.45 25.32
C THR A 148 14.07 20.88 25.09
N ALA A 149 13.24 21.42 25.97
CA ALA A 149 12.76 22.79 25.90
C ALA A 149 13.13 23.52 27.19
N VAL A 150 13.86 24.63 27.07
CA VAL A 150 14.31 25.43 28.21
C VAL A 150 13.82 26.88 28.01
N PRO A 151 13.17 27.50 29.01
CA PRO A 151 12.83 28.92 28.94
C PRO A 151 14.07 29.79 28.76
N ASP A 152 13.98 30.83 27.93
CA ASP A 152 15.06 31.81 27.83
C ASP A 152 15.16 32.60 29.16
N PRO A 153 16.33 32.63 29.82
CA PRO A 153 16.50 33.36 31.07
C PRO A 153 16.37 34.88 30.91
N ALA A 154 16.56 35.43 29.71
CA ALA A 154 16.41 36.85 29.40
C ALA A 154 14.99 37.22 28.95
N ASP A 155 14.22 36.26 28.45
CA ASP A 155 12.83 36.45 27.99
C ASP A 155 11.95 35.27 28.40
N SER A 156 11.15 35.46 29.46
CA SER A 156 10.24 34.42 29.96
C SER A 156 9.15 33.99 28.98
N SER A 157 8.98 34.71 27.87
CA SER A 157 8.06 34.33 26.80
C SER A 157 8.74 33.46 25.73
N ALA A 158 10.07 33.48 25.64
CA ALA A 158 10.84 32.72 24.66
C ALA A 158 11.29 31.35 25.18
N LEU A 159 11.52 30.44 24.25
CA LEU A 159 11.90 29.06 24.51
C LEU A 159 13.06 28.66 23.61
N THR A 160 14.13 28.12 24.16
CA THR A 160 15.16 27.41 23.39
C THR A 160 14.81 25.93 23.35
N VAL A 161 14.59 25.42 22.13
CA VAL A 161 14.22 24.03 21.87
C VAL A 161 15.40 23.31 21.23
N THR A 162 15.82 22.19 21.80
CA THR A 162 16.93 21.36 21.30
C THR A 162 16.44 19.94 21.00
N PHE A 163 16.80 19.40 19.83
CA PHE A 163 16.40 18.06 19.39
C PHE A 163 17.41 17.49 18.38
N PRO A 164 17.56 16.16 18.26
CA PRO A 164 18.38 15.55 17.22
C PRO A 164 17.75 15.78 15.84
N THR A 165 18.54 15.86 14.78
CA THR A 165 18.04 15.90 13.41
C THR A 165 18.61 14.79 12.56
N LEU A 166 17.90 14.43 11.50
CA LEU A 166 18.34 13.45 10.50
C LEU A 166 18.42 14.09 9.13
N SER A 167 19.47 13.77 8.38
CA SER A 167 19.62 14.21 7.00
C SER A 167 18.45 13.76 6.13
N GLY A 168 17.99 14.65 5.26
CA GLY A 168 16.88 14.38 4.34
C GLY A 168 15.51 14.74 4.90
N ARG A 169 15.37 15.02 6.20
CA ARG A 169 14.11 15.48 6.81
C ARG A 169 14.07 16.99 6.95
N THR A 170 12.86 17.55 7.00
CA THR A 170 12.64 18.96 7.34
C THR A 170 11.89 19.06 8.66
N TYR A 171 12.38 19.93 9.54
CA TYR A 171 11.81 20.20 10.85
C TYR A 171 11.18 21.59 10.84
N THR A 172 9.87 21.67 11.03
CA THR A 172 9.14 22.93 11.03
C THR A 172 8.69 23.25 12.44
N ALA A 173 9.20 24.35 12.99
CA ALA A 173 8.71 24.84 14.27
C ALA A 173 7.48 25.71 14.05
N GLN A 174 6.45 25.46 14.85
CA GLN A 174 5.16 26.12 14.72
C GLN A 174 4.66 26.59 16.08
N ARG A 175 3.86 27.64 16.06
CA ARG A 175 3.13 28.16 17.22
C ARG A 175 1.63 28.12 16.96
N THR A 176 0.85 27.95 18.01
CA THR A 176 -0.60 28.09 17.98
C THR A 176 -1.10 28.91 19.16
N HIS A 177 -2.29 29.49 18.97
CA HIS A 177 -3.03 30.24 19.99
C HIS A 177 -4.30 29.50 20.42
N ASP A 178 -4.72 28.47 19.70
CA ASP A 178 -6.00 27.77 19.90
C ASP A 178 -5.93 26.24 19.70
N LEU A 179 -4.72 25.69 19.47
CA LEU A 179 -4.43 24.28 19.16
C LEU A 179 -4.99 23.79 17.80
N LEU A 180 -5.70 24.64 17.07
CA LEU A 180 -6.31 24.31 15.78
C LEU A 180 -5.53 24.93 14.63
N ASN A 181 -5.19 26.21 14.77
CA ASN A 181 -4.49 27.00 13.77
C ASN A 181 -3.01 27.12 14.15
N TRP A 182 -2.15 26.55 13.31
CA TRP A 182 -0.71 26.53 13.51
C TRP A 182 -0.02 27.48 12.53
N THR A 183 0.83 28.35 13.05
CA THR A 183 1.64 29.29 12.28
C THR A 183 3.07 28.79 12.23
N ASN A 184 3.64 28.66 11.03
CA ASN A 184 5.05 28.32 10.84
C ASN A 184 5.92 29.49 11.31
N LEU A 185 6.88 29.19 12.18
CA LEU A 185 7.89 30.13 12.64
C LEU A 185 9.17 29.99 11.83
N THR A 186 9.62 28.76 11.63
CA THR A 186 10.83 28.46 10.86
C THR A 186 10.85 27.03 10.36
N ASP A 187 11.60 26.79 9.30
CA ASP A 187 11.92 25.49 8.75
C ASP A 187 13.43 25.26 8.87
N LEU A 188 13.81 24.06 9.29
CA LEU A 188 15.19 23.65 9.46
C LEU A 188 15.43 22.34 8.71
N PRO A 189 16.37 22.28 7.76
CA PRO A 189 16.79 21.01 7.19
C PRO A 189 17.56 20.21 8.24
N GLY A 190 17.30 18.92 8.35
CA GLY A 190 18.09 18.04 9.19
C GLY A 190 19.46 17.79 8.58
N ASP A 191 20.50 17.84 9.41
CA ASP A 191 21.90 17.68 9.01
C ASP A 191 22.57 16.47 9.69
N GLY A 192 21.85 15.73 10.54
CA GLY A 192 22.38 14.61 11.32
C GLY A 192 22.91 15.01 12.70
N GLY A 193 22.97 16.31 12.99
CA GLY A 193 23.37 16.86 14.28
C GLY A 193 22.20 17.32 15.14
N PRO A 194 22.45 17.69 16.41
CA PRO A 194 21.45 18.35 17.22
C PRO A 194 21.17 19.77 16.72
N ALA A 195 19.90 20.10 16.57
CA ALA A 195 19.42 21.45 16.33
C ALA A 195 19.11 22.15 17.65
N ALA A 196 19.36 23.47 17.70
CA ALA A 196 18.88 24.35 18.75
C ALA A 196 18.14 25.52 18.11
N LEU A 197 16.93 25.80 18.57
CA LEU A 197 16.05 26.80 18.00
C LEU A 197 15.48 27.70 19.08
N ASP A 198 15.72 28.99 18.92
CA ASP A 198 15.14 30.03 19.78
C ASP A 198 13.77 30.43 19.21
N LEU A 199 12.73 30.06 19.94
CA LEU A 199 11.34 30.32 19.60
C LEU A 199 10.84 31.52 20.40
N PRO A 200 10.61 32.68 19.74
CA PRO A 200 10.08 33.84 20.43
C PRO A 200 8.62 33.61 20.83
N GLY A 201 8.32 33.95 22.08
CA GLY A 201 6.96 34.05 22.56
C GLY A 201 6.19 35.19 21.91
N ASP A 202 4.88 35.08 21.94
CA ASP A 202 4.00 36.23 21.81
C ASP A 202 3.81 36.87 23.20
N PRO A 203 4.33 38.09 23.43
CA PRO A 203 4.17 38.76 24.72
C PRO A 203 2.73 39.21 25.00
N ALA A 204 1.85 39.19 23.99
CA ALA A 204 0.42 39.45 24.19
C ALA A 204 -0.32 38.22 24.74
N GLU A 205 0.30 37.03 24.69
CA GLU A 205 -0.31 35.78 25.11
C GLU A 205 0.14 35.37 26.51
N ALA A 206 -0.81 34.88 27.30
CA ALA A 206 -0.52 34.34 28.63
C ALA A 206 0.15 32.95 28.57
N VAL A 207 -0.06 32.21 27.48
CA VAL A 207 0.50 30.89 27.25
C VAL A 207 0.96 30.80 25.81
N ASN A 208 2.23 30.41 25.62
CA ASN A 208 2.79 30.16 24.31
C ASN A 208 2.90 28.65 24.10
N ILE A 209 2.30 28.14 23.03
CA ILE A 209 2.30 26.71 22.70
C ILE A 209 3.04 26.51 21.39
N PHE A 210 4.07 25.66 21.43
CA PHE A 210 4.92 25.34 20.29
C PHE A 210 4.88 23.85 19.97
N ARG A 211 5.18 23.51 18.72
CA ARG A 211 5.52 22.14 18.31
C ARG A 211 6.62 22.16 17.25
N VAL A 212 7.27 21.03 17.08
CA VAL A 212 8.15 20.75 15.94
C VAL A 212 7.50 19.62 15.15
N SER A 213 7.12 19.89 13.90
CA SER A 213 6.67 18.85 12.98
C SER A 213 7.83 18.40 12.11
N VAL A 214 7.87 17.11 11.78
CA VAL A 214 8.90 16.53 10.93
C VAL A 214 8.26 16.09 9.62
N SER A 215 8.86 16.47 8.51
CA SER A 215 8.47 16.04 7.16
C SER A 215 9.55 15.14 6.57
N ILE A 216 9.08 14.03 6.02
CA ILE A 216 9.87 13.04 5.27
C ILE A 216 9.71 13.38 3.79
N PRO A 217 10.78 13.30 2.97
CA PRO A 217 10.74 13.64 1.55
C PRO A 217 9.93 12.64 0.71
#